data_AF-A0A3D0SI63-F1
#
_entry.id   AF-A0A3D0SI63-F1
#
_cell.length_a   1.000
_cell.length_b   1.000
_cell.length_c   1.000
_cell.angle_alpha   90.00
_cell.angle_beta   90.00
_cell.angle_gamma   90.00
#
_symmetry.space_group_name_H-M   'P 1'
#
loop_
_entity.id
_entity.type
_entity.pdbx_description
1 polymer ?
#
loop_
_entity_poly.entity_id
_entity_poly.type
_entity_poly.pdbx_seq_one_letter_code
_entity_poly.pdbx_strand_id
1 'polypeptide(L)'
;MERPLLKHIRNHEALFLEIARLRDLAIEQLGLGNYEFSKTPKFISETGERFTIEPERSIILPDYHLFKGLKHALTERVPGLTIVEHSDCGYRYPTAALAGLDAPFIKRLRSEYFHRVDEDRSICRPVNLSYGIKSRGKADNRLEYEVWVPESQLEADPMPLLVEKYGEDLPHEVRHFAQQKPMIYGWMGVKRAAFEALYRNPAVMGDLVICIGLSVDAYNIGARPDLSFSPTVDSSIAASNAEFEWEVMGYYAPDDAHYTHDELWAAINHSLEAIGEPISELYADDIMPIMESKTERILSTVYGQGITTDEIRELNLRPQEFLQTSSERRVKPQDPNRKVNFLGRLNRLFYQPEHQLPAIESLHDLIAHSR
;
A
#
# COMPACT_ATOMS: atom_id res chain seq x y z
N MET A 1 -0.09 23.48 -17.57
CA MET A 1 -0.97 22.39 -18.05
C MET A 1 -1.58 21.79 -16.79
N GLU A 2 -2.89 21.98 -16.56
CA GLU A 2 -3.56 21.46 -15.36
C GLU A 2 -3.55 19.93 -15.42
N ARG A 3 -2.74 19.29 -14.57
CA ARG A 3 -2.78 17.83 -14.39
C ARG A 3 -4.10 17.50 -13.70
N PRO A 4 -4.99 16.68 -14.29
CA PRO A 4 -6.08 16.10 -13.53
C PRO A 4 -5.45 15.04 -12.62
N LEU A 5 -4.90 15.46 -11.47
CA LEU A 5 -4.73 14.47 -10.42
C LEU A 5 -6.14 14.03 -10.04
N LEU A 6 -6.35 12.72 -9.97
CA LEU A 6 -7.59 12.11 -9.47
C LEU A 6 -7.72 12.35 -7.93
N LYS A 7 -7.49 13.59 -7.47
CA LYS A 7 -7.56 14.09 -6.08
C LYS A 7 -8.98 14.19 -5.54
N HIS A 8 -9.98 14.06 -6.41
CA HIS A 8 -11.35 14.51 -6.11
C HIS A 8 -12.40 13.41 -6.23
N ILE A 9 -12.01 12.20 -6.60
CA ILE A 9 -12.98 11.11 -6.66
C ILE A 9 -13.19 10.58 -5.24
N ARG A 10 -14.30 11.01 -4.62
CA ARG A 10 -14.75 10.57 -3.29
C ARG A 10 -15.25 9.12 -3.25
N ASN A 11 -15.26 8.44 -4.40
CA ASN A 11 -15.77 7.09 -4.58
C ASN A 11 -14.71 6.24 -5.29
N HIS A 12 -14.18 5.21 -4.61
CA HIS A 12 -13.18 4.32 -5.20
C HIS A 12 -13.66 3.58 -6.44
N GLU A 13 -14.95 3.25 -6.52
CA GLU A 13 -15.50 2.64 -7.73
C GLU A 13 -15.32 3.56 -8.94
N ALA A 14 -15.70 4.83 -8.81
CA ALA A 14 -15.51 5.81 -9.87
C ALA A 14 -14.03 6.05 -10.20
N LEU A 15 -13.14 5.95 -9.20
CA LEU A 15 -11.70 6.10 -9.39
C LEU A 15 -11.14 4.94 -10.21
N PHE A 16 -11.45 3.71 -9.82
CA PHE A 16 -10.98 2.51 -10.52
C PHE A 16 -11.59 2.39 -11.91
N LEU A 17 -12.84 2.80 -12.11
CA LEU A 17 -13.46 2.87 -13.43
C LEU A 17 -12.75 3.88 -14.34
N GLU A 18 -12.39 5.06 -13.82
CA GLU A 18 -11.66 6.05 -14.62
C GLU A 18 -10.24 5.58 -14.95
N ILE A 19 -9.54 4.95 -14.00
CA ILE A 19 -8.21 4.36 -14.26
C ILE A 19 -8.32 3.25 -15.32
N ALA A 20 -9.31 2.37 -15.22
CA ALA A 20 -9.55 1.33 -16.23
C ALA A 20 -9.81 1.94 -17.61
N ARG A 21 -10.64 2.98 -17.70
CA ARG A 21 -10.91 3.70 -18.96
C ARG A 21 -9.64 4.29 -19.58
N LEU A 22 -8.76 4.89 -18.76
CA LEU A 22 -7.49 5.44 -19.23
C LEU A 22 -6.55 4.34 -19.74
N ARG A 23 -6.55 3.18 -19.07
CA ARG A 23 -5.78 2.00 -19.46
C ARG A 23 -6.27 1.43 -20.80
N ASP A 24 -7.58 1.29 -20.98
CA ASP A 24 -8.18 0.83 -22.25
C ASP A 24 -7.83 1.79 -23.40
N LEU A 25 -7.91 3.10 -23.15
CA LEU A 25 -7.51 4.11 -24.14
C LEU A 25 -6.02 3.98 -24.52
N ALA A 26 -5.14 3.71 -23.56
CA ALA A 26 -3.72 3.51 -23.82
C ALA A 26 -3.48 2.23 -24.67
N ILE A 27 -4.23 1.16 -24.44
CA ILE A 27 -4.20 -0.06 -25.25
C ILE A 27 -4.65 0.22 -26.69
N GLU A 28 -5.74 0.97 -26.89
CA GLU A 28 -6.20 1.39 -28.22
C GLU A 28 -5.16 2.25 -28.95
N GLN A 29 -4.52 3.19 -28.25
CA GLN A 29 -3.45 4.05 -28.81
C GLN A 29 -2.21 3.25 -29.25
N LEU A 30 -1.96 2.10 -28.62
CA LEU A 30 -0.91 1.16 -29.03
C LEU A 30 -1.31 0.29 -30.24
N GLY A 31 -2.51 0.48 -30.80
CA GLY A 31 -3.05 -0.27 -31.94
C GLY A 31 -3.60 -1.64 -31.57
N LEU A 32 -3.90 -1.88 -30.30
CA LEU A 32 -4.31 -3.17 -29.74
C LEU A 32 -5.81 -3.20 -29.41
N GLY A 33 -6.66 -2.68 -30.31
CA GLY A 33 -8.11 -2.52 -30.04
C GLY A 33 -8.93 -3.82 -29.96
N ASN A 34 -8.30 -4.98 -30.19
CA ASN A 34 -8.91 -6.32 -30.08
C ASN A 34 -8.35 -7.10 -28.88
N TYR A 35 -7.94 -6.38 -27.83
CA TYR A 35 -7.39 -6.94 -26.61
C TYR A 35 -8.34 -6.70 -25.44
N GLU A 36 -8.49 -7.72 -24.60
CA GLU A 36 -9.34 -7.69 -23.41
C GLU A 36 -8.52 -7.71 -22.12
N PHE A 37 -8.97 -6.94 -21.12
CA PHE A 37 -8.34 -6.93 -19.80
C PHE A 37 -8.75 -8.16 -18.98
N SER A 38 -7.76 -8.80 -18.37
CA SER A 38 -7.90 -9.88 -17.40
C SER A 38 -7.16 -9.54 -16.11
N LYS A 39 -7.76 -9.89 -14.96
CA LYS A 39 -7.08 -9.78 -13.66
C LYS A 39 -5.95 -10.80 -13.57
N THR A 40 -4.98 -10.50 -12.71
CA THR A 40 -3.92 -11.44 -12.33
C THR A 40 -4.53 -12.78 -11.91
N PRO A 41 -4.15 -13.90 -12.54
CA PRO A 41 -4.68 -15.22 -12.18
C PRO A 41 -4.21 -15.61 -10.78
N LYS A 42 -4.94 -16.52 -10.12
CA LYS A 42 -4.42 -17.16 -8.91
C LYS A 42 -3.13 -17.91 -9.25
N PHE A 43 -2.23 -17.99 -8.28
CA PHE A 43 -1.08 -18.89 -8.39
C PHE A 43 -1.54 -20.30 -8.02
N ILE A 44 -1.20 -21.28 -8.87
CA ILE A 44 -1.47 -22.69 -8.65
C ILE A 44 -0.12 -23.38 -8.39
N SER A 45 0.06 -23.96 -7.21
CA SER A 45 1.28 -24.72 -6.89
C SER A 45 1.31 -26.06 -7.63
N GLU A 46 2.47 -26.72 -7.59
CA GLU A 46 2.65 -28.09 -8.08
C GLU A 46 1.68 -29.11 -7.41
N THR A 47 1.26 -28.82 -6.18
CA THR A 47 0.29 -29.62 -5.42
C THR A 47 -1.17 -29.31 -5.78
N GLY A 48 -1.42 -28.34 -6.66
CA GLY A 48 -2.75 -27.90 -7.08
C GLY A 48 -3.44 -26.93 -6.12
N GLU A 49 -2.73 -26.43 -5.10
CA GLU A 49 -3.24 -25.44 -4.16
C GLU A 49 -3.29 -24.07 -4.83
N ARG A 50 -4.35 -23.31 -4.56
CA ARG A 50 -4.61 -22.00 -5.17
C ARG A 50 -4.31 -20.91 -4.17
N PHE A 51 -3.48 -19.96 -4.56
CA PHE A 51 -3.03 -18.88 -3.71
C PHE A 51 -3.41 -17.52 -4.28
N THR A 52 -3.82 -16.62 -3.38
CA THR A 52 -3.95 -15.20 -3.69
C THR A 52 -2.60 -14.55 -3.49
N ILE A 53 -1.89 -14.31 -4.59
CA ILE A 53 -0.58 -13.65 -4.60
C ILE A 53 -0.77 -12.27 -5.25
N GLU A 54 -0.21 -11.24 -4.62
CA GLU A 54 -0.02 -9.92 -5.23
C GLU A 54 1.42 -9.86 -5.74
N PRO A 55 1.66 -9.98 -7.06
CA PRO A 55 3.02 -9.95 -7.60
C PRO A 55 3.51 -8.50 -7.56
N GLU A 56 4.31 -8.19 -6.55
CA GLU A 56 4.87 -6.87 -6.32
C GLU A 56 6.35 -6.95 -5.96
N ARG A 57 7.10 -5.91 -6.30
CA ARG A 57 8.46 -5.67 -5.83
C ARG A 57 8.64 -4.21 -5.49
N SER A 58 9.65 -3.93 -4.68
CA SER A 58 9.92 -2.56 -4.28
C SER A 58 11.34 -2.34 -3.79
N ILE A 59 11.81 -1.10 -3.96
CA ILE A 59 13.05 -0.60 -3.37
C ILE A 59 12.75 0.46 -2.30
N ILE A 60 13.62 0.56 -1.31
CA ILE A 60 13.49 1.52 -0.21
C ILE A 60 14.72 2.43 -0.24
N LEU A 61 14.48 3.73 -0.27
CA LEU A 61 15.50 4.76 -0.26
C LEU A 61 15.40 5.58 1.03
N PRO A 62 16.50 6.14 1.54
CA PRO A 62 16.49 6.91 2.79
C PRO A 62 15.65 8.19 2.70
N ASP A 63 15.45 8.74 1.50
CA ASP A 63 14.70 9.97 1.26
C ASP A 63 13.90 9.88 -0.06
N TYR A 64 12.66 10.39 -0.05
CA TYR A 64 11.81 10.45 -1.23
C TYR A 64 12.38 11.35 -2.33
N HIS A 65 13.20 12.36 -1.98
CA HIS A 65 13.86 13.25 -2.94
C HIS A 65 14.74 12.51 -3.95
N LEU A 66 15.24 11.32 -3.60
CA LEU A 66 16.06 10.50 -4.48
C LEU A 66 15.27 9.98 -5.69
N PHE A 67 13.94 9.88 -5.61
CA PHE A 67 13.07 9.49 -6.73
C PHE A 67 12.83 10.61 -7.76
N LYS A 68 13.60 11.70 -7.72
CA LYS A 68 13.49 12.80 -8.68
C LYS A 68 13.68 12.30 -10.12
N GLY A 69 12.66 12.52 -10.95
CA GLY A 69 12.64 12.13 -12.35
C GLY A 69 12.50 10.62 -12.60
N LEU A 70 12.01 9.87 -11.62
CA LEU A 70 11.74 8.44 -11.72
C LEU A 70 10.92 8.05 -12.97
N LYS A 71 9.88 8.81 -13.33
CA LYS A 71 9.06 8.50 -14.52
C LYS A 71 9.89 8.54 -15.80
N HIS A 72 10.77 9.53 -15.92
CA HIS A 72 11.66 9.64 -17.07
C HIS A 72 12.65 8.47 -17.10
N ALA A 73 13.26 8.15 -15.96
CA ALA A 73 14.18 7.03 -15.83
C ALA A 73 13.52 5.69 -16.20
N LEU A 74 12.27 5.46 -15.78
CA LEU A 74 11.49 4.28 -16.15
C LEU A 74 11.31 4.17 -17.66
N THR A 75 10.87 5.24 -18.33
CA THR A 75 10.66 5.23 -19.79
C THR A 75 11.96 5.13 -20.60
N GLU A 76 13.07 5.64 -20.06
CA GLU A 76 14.39 5.60 -20.71
C GLU A 76 15.05 4.22 -20.56
N ARG A 77 14.95 3.62 -19.36
CA ARG A 77 15.73 2.45 -18.96
C ARG A 77 14.99 1.13 -19.03
N VAL A 78 13.67 1.14 -19.15
CA VAL A 78 12.85 -0.08 -19.25
C VAL A 78 12.23 -0.16 -20.65
N PRO A 79 12.91 -0.79 -21.63
CA PRO A 79 12.37 -0.98 -22.96
C PRO A 79 11.00 -1.67 -22.92
N GLY A 80 10.04 -1.13 -23.67
CA GLY A 80 8.69 -1.71 -23.74
C GLY A 80 7.74 -1.28 -22.61
N LEU A 81 8.20 -0.48 -21.64
CA LEU A 81 7.35 0.15 -20.64
C LEU A 81 6.77 1.47 -21.16
N THR A 82 5.44 1.58 -21.16
CA THR A 82 4.71 2.79 -21.57
C THR A 82 3.87 3.28 -20.40
N ILE A 83 4.09 4.51 -19.93
CA ILE A 83 3.27 5.10 -18.88
C ILE A 83 1.86 5.39 -19.43
N VAL A 84 0.82 5.00 -18.69
CA VAL A 84 -0.56 5.34 -19.04
C VAL A 84 -0.77 6.82 -18.74
N GLU A 85 -1.04 7.61 -19.77
CA GLU A 85 -1.24 9.05 -19.63
C GLU A 85 -2.43 9.36 -18.70
N HIS A 86 -2.27 10.40 -17.88
CA HIS A 86 -3.28 10.87 -16.92
C HIS A 86 -3.69 9.87 -15.82
N SER A 87 -3.00 8.73 -15.67
CA SER A 87 -3.23 7.75 -14.61
C SER A 87 -2.74 8.17 -13.21
N ASP A 88 -2.23 9.40 -13.08
CA ASP A 88 -1.70 9.93 -11.82
C ASP A 88 -2.76 9.99 -10.71
N CYS A 89 -2.57 9.16 -9.69
CA CYS A 89 -3.42 9.10 -8.53
C CYS A 89 -2.66 9.37 -7.23
N GLY A 90 -3.32 10.08 -6.31
CA GLY A 90 -2.75 10.49 -5.05
C GLY A 90 -3.54 9.94 -3.87
N TYR A 91 -2.88 9.23 -2.96
CA TYR A 91 -3.55 8.65 -1.80
C TYR A 91 -2.90 9.08 -0.48
N ARG A 92 -3.72 9.16 0.56
CA ARG A 92 -3.26 9.15 1.95
C ARG A 92 -3.97 8.02 2.66
N TYR A 93 -3.22 7.21 3.36
CA TYR A 93 -3.79 6.18 4.19
C TYR A 93 -2.89 5.94 5.38
N PRO A 94 -3.44 5.79 6.57
CA PRO A 94 -2.72 5.13 7.64
C PRO A 94 -2.97 3.63 7.62
N THR A 95 -2.01 2.92 8.20
CA THR A 95 -2.08 1.49 8.42
C THR A 95 -1.62 1.16 9.83
N ALA A 96 -2.28 0.21 10.48
CA ALA A 96 -1.92 -0.34 11.78
C ALA A 96 -1.34 -1.74 11.63
N ALA A 97 -0.35 -2.08 12.44
CA ALA A 97 0.07 -3.46 12.62
C ALA A 97 -0.73 -4.10 13.78
N LEU A 98 -1.32 -5.27 13.53
CA LEU A 98 -2.22 -5.97 14.45
C LEU A 98 -1.63 -7.26 15.06
N ALA A 99 -0.42 -7.63 14.66
CA ALA A 99 0.26 -8.85 15.10
C ALA A 99 1.73 -8.58 15.39
N GLY A 100 2.28 -9.25 16.40
CA GLY A 100 3.67 -9.08 16.86
C GLY A 100 4.70 -9.67 15.91
N LEU A 101 5.99 -9.41 16.18
CA LEU A 101 7.11 -9.88 15.35
C LEU A 101 7.22 -11.41 15.25
N ASP A 102 6.69 -12.12 16.22
CA ASP A 102 6.68 -13.59 16.32
C ASP A 102 5.53 -14.25 15.55
N ALA A 103 4.55 -13.47 15.08
CA ALA A 103 3.40 -14.01 14.37
C ALA A 103 3.80 -14.59 12.98
N PRO A 104 3.19 -15.71 12.54
CA PRO A 104 3.53 -16.33 11.25
C PRO A 104 3.13 -15.47 10.05
N PHE A 105 2.15 -14.59 10.23
CA PHE A 105 1.67 -13.65 9.22
C PHE A 105 1.65 -12.23 9.79
N ILE A 106 1.61 -11.27 8.88
CA ILE A 106 1.28 -9.89 9.17
C ILE A 106 -0.23 -9.77 9.22
N LYS A 107 -0.74 -9.05 10.22
CA LYS A 107 -2.14 -8.63 10.30
C LYS A 107 -2.18 -7.11 10.32
N ARG A 108 -3.06 -6.48 9.55
CA ARG A 108 -3.15 -5.02 9.46
C ARG A 108 -4.57 -4.49 9.39
N LEU A 109 -4.73 -3.25 9.78
CA LEU A 109 -5.85 -2.40 9.37
C LEU A 109 -5.33 -1.30 8.47
N ARG A 110 -6.04 -0.98 7.39
CA ARG A 110 -5.77 0.22 6.59
C ARG A 110 -7.04 1.05 6.52
N SER A 111 -6.91 2.37 6.53
CA SER A 111 -8.04 3.30 6.39
C SER A 111 -7.76 4.27 5.26
N GLU A 112 -8.79 4.66 4.52
CA GLU A 112 -8.67 5.74 3.53
C GLU A 112 -9.05 7.08 4.15
N TYR A 113 -8.34 8.13 3.73
CA TYR A 113 -8.42 9.45 4.35
C TYR A 113 -9.02 10.49 3.42
N PHE A 114 -10.12 11.11 3.86
CA PHE A 114 -10.84 12.14 3.10
C PHE A 114 -10.98 13.44 3.89
N HIS A 115 -11.17 14.54 3.14
CA HIS A 115 -11.56 15.84 3.70
C HIS A 115 -13.08 15.99 3.63
N ARG A 116 -13.69 16.51 4.70
CA ARG A 116 -15.08 16.97 4.60
C ARG A 116 -15.19 18.21 3.73
N VAL A 117 -16.39 18.46 3.19
CA VAL A 117 -16.71 19.76 2.57
C VAL A 117 -16.44 20.83 3.63
N ASP A 118 -15.72 21.88 3.25
CA ASP A 118 -15.33 23.03 4.10
C ASP A 118 -14.36 22.74 5.25
N GLU A 119 -13.73 21.56 5.30
CA GLU A 119 -12.67 21.25 6.25
C GLU A 119 -11.31 21.78 5.77
N ASP A 120 -10.47 22.25 6.72
CA ASP A 120 -9.08 22.57 6.43
C ASP A 120 -8.38 21.35 5.80
N ARG A 121 -7.70 21.57 4.67
CA ARG A 121 -6.97 20.53 3.94
C ARG A 121 -5.78 19.97 4.71
N SER A 122 -5.42 20.57 5.86
CA SER A 122 -4.47 20.00 6.82
C SER A 122 -5.09 18.91 7.72
N ILE A 123 -6.41 18.70 7.67
CA ILE A 123 -7.12 17.70 8.45
C ILE A 123 -7.70 16.65 7.50
N CYS A 124 -7.26 15.41 7.64
CA CYS A 124 -7.81 14.26 6.95
C CYS A 124 -8.47 13.31 7.94
N ARG A 125 -9.63 12.77 7.59
CA ARG A 125 -10.41 11.84 8.42
C ARG A 125 -10.40 10.43 7.85
N PRO A 126 -10.19 9.41 8.68
CA PRO A 126 -10.51 8.03 8.31
C PRO A 126 -12.01 7.92 8.03
N VAL A 127 -12.38 7.20 6.96
CA VAL A 127 -13.81 6.98 6.62
C VAL A 127 -14.21 5.51 6.59
N ASN A 128 -13.24 4.60 6.51
CA ASN A 128 -13.46 3.16 6.44
C ASN A 128 -12.26 2.40 7.02
N LEU A 129 -12.39 1.09 7.14
CA LEU A 129 -11.30 0.20 7.49
C LEU A 129 -11.31 -1.01 6.55
N SER A 130 -10.15 -1.37 6.03
CA SER A 130 -9.90 -2.72 5.52
C SER A 130 -9.12 -3.51 6.56
N TYR A 131 -9.37 -4.81 6.59
CA TYR A 131 -8.64 -5.78 7.37
C TYR A 131 -7.84 -6.66 6.42
N GLY A 132 -6.53 -6.74 6.66
CA GLY A 132 -5.59 -7.45 5.79
C GLY A 132 -4.74 -8.47 6.54
N ILE A 133 -4.48 -9.61 5.90
CA ILE A 133 -3.49 -10.60 6.32
C ILE A 133 -2.52 -10.80 5.16
N LYS A 134 -1.22 -10.76 5.47
CA LYS A 134 -0.16 -10.92 4.48
C LYS A 134 0.93 -11.85 4.97
N SER A 135 1.60 -12.58 4.08
CA SER A 135 2.87 -13.23 4.44
C SER A 135 3.94 -12.19 4.79
N ARG A 136 4.90 -12.62 5.61
CA ARG A 136 6.01 -11.77 6.07
C ARG A 136 7.05 -11.52 4.98
N GLY A 137 7.81 -10.44 5.16
CA GLY A 137 8.89 -10.04 4.29
C GLY A 137 8.45 -9.50 2.93
N LYS A 138 9.43 -9.34 2.04
CA LYS A 138 9.26 -9.03 0.63
C LYS A 138 9.63 -10.26 -0.19
N ALA A 139 8.68 -10.76 -0.98
CA ALA A 139 8.90 -11.89 -1.89
C ALA A 139 7.84 -11.87 -2.99
N ASP A 140 8.16 -12.39 -4.17
CA ASP A 140 7.26 -12.41 -5.33
C ASP A 140 6.03 -13.31 -5.12
N ASN A 141 6.11 -14.27 -4.19
CA ASN A 141 5.05 -15.22 -3.86
C ASN A 141 4.25 -14.82 -2.61
N ARG A 142 4.18 -13.53 -2.33
CA ARG A 142 3.55 -13.01 -1.12
C ARG A 142 2.06 -13.29 -1.10
N LEU A 143 1.59 -13.97 -0.05
CA LEU A 143 0.18 -14.18 0.17
C LEU A 143 -0.47 -12.89 0.66
N GLU A 144 -1.60 -12.51 0.07
CA GLU A 144 -2.37 -11.33 0.48
C GLU A 144 -3.87 -11.60 0.49
N TYR A 145 -4.50 -11.29 1.63
CA TYR A 145 -5.94 -11.38 1.84
C TYR A 145 -6.43 -10.08 2.47
N GLU A 146 -7.31 -9.35 1.80
CA GLU A 146 -7.82 -8.08 2.30
C GLU A 146 -9.34 -7.95 2.06
N VAL A 147 -10.06 -7.50 3.07
CA VAL A 147 -11.51 -7.24 3.01
C VAL A 147 -11.83 -5.88 3.59
N TRP A 148 -12.81 -5.20 2.99
CA TRP A 148 -13.38 -3.98 3.56
C TRP A 148 -14.34 -4.36 4.69
N VAL A 149 -14.20 -3.73 5.85
CA VAL A 149 -15.01 -4.01 7.03
C VAL A 149 -16.13 -2.96 7.12
N PRO A 150 -17.41 -3.37 7.04
CA PRO A 150 -18.53 -2.46 7.25
C PRO A 150 -18.46 -1.81 8.63
N GLU A 151 -18.88 -0.55 8.75
CA GLU A 151 -18.85 0.19 10.03
C GLU A 151 -19.63 -0.54 11.14
N SER A 152 -20.73 -1.20 10.79
CA SER A 152 -21.54 -2.01 11.71
C SER A 152 -20.84 -3.28 12.23
N GLN A 153 -19.71 -3.68 11.63
CA GLN A 153 -19.01 -4.93 11.91
C GLN A 153 -17.57 -4.72 12.42
N LEU A 154 -17.16 -3.50 12.76
CA LEU A 154 -15.77 -3.21 13.17
C LEU A 154 -15.32 -3.93 14.45
N GLU A 155 -16.28 -4.40 15.25
CA GLU A 155 -16.05 -5.16 16.49
C GLU A 155 -16.20 -6.66 16.29
N ALA A 156 -16.71 -7.08 15.13
CA ALA A 156 -16.96 -8.49 14.82
C ALA A 156 -15.70 -9.18 14.31
N ASP A 157 -15.73 -10.51 14.32
CA ASP A 157 -14.71 -11.33 13.66
C ASP A 157 -14.75 -11.04 12.15
N PRO A 158 -13.64 -10.64 11.50
CA PRO A 158 -13.61 -10.39 10.05
C PRO A 158 -13.65 -11.68 9.22
N MET A 159 -13.57 -12.86 9.85
CA MET A 159 -13.58 -14.15 9.16
C MET A 159 -14.74 -14.38 8.18
N PRO A 160 -16.00 -14.06 8.50
CA PRO A 160 -17.11 -14.24 7.56
C PRO A 160 -16.86 -13.50 6.24
N LEU A 161 -16.31 -12.27 6.30
CA LEU A 161 -15.97 -11.47 5.11
C LEU A 161 -14.83 -12.11 4.31
N LEU A 162 -13.81 -12.63 5.00
CA LEU A 162 -12.71 -13.33 4.34
C LEU A 162 -13.18 -14.63 3.67
N VAL A 163 -14.06 -15.39 4.31
CA VAL A 163 -14.65 -16.61 3.74
C VAL A 163 -15.55 -16.28 2.56
N GLU A 164 -16.36 -15.23 2.65
CA GLU A 164 -17.20 -14.77 1.54
C GLU A 164 -16.36 -14.37 0.31
N LYS A 165 -15.25 -13.66 0.53
CA LYS A 165 -14.38 -13.20 -0.57
C LYS A 165 -13.48 -14.28 -1.15
N TYR A 166 -12.91 -15.16 -0.31
CA TYR A 166 -11.84 -16.07 -0.71
C TYR A 166 -12.23 -17.56 -0.71
N GLY A 167 -13.33 -17.94 -0.04
CA GLY A 167 -13.88 -19.30 -0.11
C GLY A 167 -12.87 -20.41 0.20
N GLU A 168 -12.86 -21.47 -0.62
CA GLU A 168 -11.89 -22.58 -0.50
C GLU A 168 -10.42 -22.16 -0.66
N ASP A 169 -10.13 -21.04 -1.33
CA ASP A 169 -8.76 -20.57 -1.57
C ASP A 169 -8.12 -19.91 -0.33
N LEU A 170 -8.87 -19.78 0.78
CA LEU A 170 -8.36 -19.23 2.03
C LEU A 170 -7.67 -20.31 2.88
N PRO A 171 -6.33 -20.29 3.06
CA PRO A 171 -5.60 -21.36 3.75
C PRO A 171 -6.01 -21.51 5.21
N HIS A 172 -6.00 -22.74 5.74
CA HIS A 172 -6.42 -23.05 7.12
C HIS A 172 -5.67 -22.21 8.17
N GLU A 173 -4.35 -22.04 8.01
CA GLU A 173 -3.52 -21.22 8.88
C GLU A 173 -3.89 -19.73 8.85
N VAL A 174 -4.24 -19.19 7.68
CA VAL A 174 -4.74 -17.82 7.54
C VAL A 174 -6.09 -17.67 8.24
N ARG A 175 -6.98 -18.66 8.10
CA ARG A 175 -8.28 -18.68 8.79
C ARG A 175 -8.09 -18.65 10.31
N HIS A 176 -7.24 -19.54 10.84
CA HIS A 176 -6.97 -19.60 12.27
C HIS A 176 -6.34 -18.29 12.79
N PHE A 177 -5.41 -17.73 12.03
CA PHE A 177 -4.75 -16.49 12.39
C PHE A 177 -5.71 -15.29 12.36
N ALA A 178 -6.62 -15.23 11.40
CA ALA A 178 -7.62 -14.16 11.29
C ALA A 178 -8.53 -14.07 12.52
N GLN A 179 -8.92 -15.21 13.10
CA GLN A 179 -9.79 -15.30 14.29
C GLN A 179 -9.15 -14.78 15.57
N GLN A 180 -7.82 -14.65 15.61
CA GLN A 180 -7.15 -14.10 16.78
C GLN A 180 -7.55 -12.63 16.99
N LYS A 181 -7.89 -12.28 18.22
CA LYS A 181 -8.29 -10.92 18.59
C LYS A 181 -7.24 -9.90 18.14
N PRO A 182 -7.62 -8.82 17.43
CA PRO A 182 -6.67 -7.82 16.97
C PRO A 182 -6.07 -7.05 18.15
N MET A 183 -4.77 -6.77 18.07
CA MET A 183 -4.04 -5.96 19.04
C MET A 183 -3.15 -4.96 18.29
N ILE A 184 -3.32 -3.67 18.53
CA ILE A 184 -2.63 -2.65 17.73
C ILE A 184 -1.25 -2.37 18.29
N TYR A 185 -0.22 -2.76 17.55
CA TYR A 185 1.19 -2.57 17.91
C TYR A 185 1.70 -1.18 17.54
N GLY A 186 1.16 -0.57 16.50
CA GLY A 186 1.53 0.78 16.09
C GLY A 186 0.94 1.15 14.76
N TRP A 187 1.34 2.32 14.27
CA TRP A 187 0.75 2.95 13.08
C TRP A 187 1.82 3.49 12.15
N MET A 188 1.47 3.56 10.88
CA MET A 188 2.19 4.30 9.86
C MET A 188 1.19 5.16 9.11
N GLY A 189 1.57 6.39 8.74
CA GLY A 189 0.84 7.20 7.78
C GLY A 189 1.62 7.28 6.48
N VAL A 190 0.97 6.96 5.36
CA VAL A 190 1.57 6.94 4.02
C VAL A 190 0.91 8.00 3.14
N LYS A 191 1.74 8.80 2.45
CA LYS A 191 1.35 9.60 1.30
C LYS A 191 1.94 8.94 0.06
N ARG A 192 1.06 8.56 -0.85
CA ARG A 192 1.37 7.78 -2.05
C ARG A 192 1.15 8.63 -3.30
N ALA A 193 2.13 8.66 -4.17
CA ALA A 193 1.99 9.08 -5.56
C ALA A 193 2.03 7.84 -6.44
N ALA A 194 0.89 7.48 -7.04
CA ALA A 194 0.73 6.29 -7.87
C ALA A 194 0.37 6.64 -9.31
N PHE A 195 0.71 5.76 -10.24
CA PHE A 195 0.39 5.86 -11.66
C PHE A 195 0.47 4.46 -12.28
N GLU A 196 -0.08 4.28 -13.48
CA GLU A 196 -0.04 2.99 -14.18
C GLU A 196 0.88 3.03 -15.40
N ALA A 197 1.38 1.86 -15.76
CA ALA A 197 2.12 1.64 -16.99
C ALA A 197 1.72 0.29 -17.62
N LEU A 198 1.99 0.17 -18.90
CA LEU A 198 1.84 -1.04 -19.69
C LEU A 198 3.23 -1.53 -20.07
N TYR A 199 3.55 -2.80 -19.79
CA TYR A 199 4.80 -3.42 -20.19
C TYR A 199 4.57 -4.45 -21.30
N ARG A 200 5.39 -4.37 -22.34
CA ARG A 200 5.33 -5.24 -23.52
C ARG A 200 6.72 -5.73 -23.89
N ASN A 201 6.84 -7.03 -24.11
CA ASN A 201 8.03 -7.62 -24.70
C ASN A 201 7.65 -8.78 -25.62
N PRO A 202 7.30 -8.49 -26.89
CA PRO A 202 6.79 -9.51 -27.81
C PRO A 202 7.75 -10.68 -28.06
N ALA A 203 9.05 -10.47 -27.90
CA ALA A 203 10.06 -11.52 -28.06
C ALA A 203 10.01 -12.57 -26.94
N VAL A 204 9.50 -12.23 -25.76
CA VAL A 204 9.47 -13.11 -24.58
C VAL A 204 8.05 -13.51 -24.21
N MET A 205 7.11 -12.57 -24.28
CA MET A 205 5.75 -12.71 -23.77
C MET A 205 4.69 -12.86 -24.88
N GLY A 206 5.12 -12.85 -26.15
CA GLY A 206 4.20 -12.83 -27.30
C GLY A 206 3.26 -11.63 -27.26
N ASP A 207 1.97 -11.88 -27.44
CA ASP A 207 0.94 -10.84 -27.48
C ASP A 207 0.43 -10.40 -26.08
N LEU A 208 1.07 -10.79 -24.98
CA LEU A 208 0.68 -10.30 -23.65
C LEU A 208 1.15 -8.85 -23.41
N VAL A 209 0.28 -8.05 -22.81
CA VAL A 209 0.61 -6.74 -22.24
C VAL A 209 0.34 -6.78 -20.74
N ILE A 210 1.36 -6.59 -19.91
CA ILE A 210 1.17 -6.60 -18.45
C ILE A 210 0.89 -5.18 -17.96
N CYS A 211 -0.16 -5.04 -17.16
CA CYS A 211 -0.49 -3.78 -16.50
C CYS A 211 0.25 -3.68 -15.16
N ILE A 212 1.03 -2.62 -15.00
CA ILE A 212 1.84 -2.37 -13.82
C ILE A 212 1.31 -1.14 -13.07
N GLY A 213 0.97 -1.31 -11.80
CA GLY A 213 0.73 -0.23 -10.86
C GLY A 213 2.06 0.19 -10.26
N LEU A 214 2.40 1.47 -10.37
CA LEU A 214 3.66 2.04 -9.90
C LEU A 214 3.34 3.04 -8.79
N SER A 215 4.10 3.03 -7.69
CA SER A 215 3.88 4.00 -6.63
C SER A 215 5.15 4.39 -5.87
N VAL A 216 5.25 5.68 -5.54
CA VAL A 216 6.21 6.20 -4.57
C VAL A 216 5.47 6.56 -3.29
N ASP A 217 5.89 5.93 -2.21
CA ASP A 217 5.32 6.06 -0.87
C ASP A 217 6.31 6.79 0.02
N ALA A 218 5.93 7.98 0.47
CA ALA A 218 6.57 8.65 1.61
C ALA A 218 5.70 8.40 2.84
N TYR A 219 6.29 7.95 3.93
CA TYR A 219 5.54 7.60 5.12
C TYR A 219 6.24 8.05 6.38
N ASN A 220 5.54 7.96 7.50
CA ASN A 220 6.04 8.16 8.86
C ASN A 220 5.49 7.04 9.74
N ILE A 221 6.26 6.63 10.74
CA ILE A 221 5.83 5.63 11.72
C ILE A 221 5.56 6.32 13.06
N GLY A 222 4.48 5.90 13.71
CA GLY A 222 4.20 6.26 15.09
C GLY A 222 5.29 5.78 16.02
N ALA A 223 5.95 6.70 16.72
CA ALA A 223 7.02 6.35 17.65
C ALA A 223 6.51 5.46 18.80
N ARG A 224 5.28 5.68 19.26
CA ARG A 224 4.58 4.79 20.21
C ARG A 224 3.29 4.23 19.62
N PRO A 225 2.79 3.08 20.11
CA PRO A 225 1.59 2.43 19.59
C PRO A 225 0.35 3.33 19.53
N ASP A 226 0.20 4.28 20.45
CA ASP A 226 -0.92 5.22 20.50
C ASP A 226 -0.57 6.62 19.92
N LEU A 227 0.59 6.76 19.25
CA LEU A 227 1.15 8.03 18.79
C LEU A 227 1.42 9.03 19.93
N SER A 228 1.68 8.52 21.13
CA SER A 228 2.20 9.34 22.22
C SER A 228 3.68 9.65 21.99
N PHE A 229 4.15 10.65 22.74
CA PHE A 229 5.55 11.06 22.71
C PHE A 229 6.46 9.92 23.19
N SER A 230 7.50 9.65 22.42
CA SER A 230 8.58 8.73 22.77
C SER A 230 9.82 9.53 23.16
N PRO A 231 10.38 9.33 24.36
CA PRO A 231 11.63 9.97 24.74
C PRO A 231 12.83 9.45 23.93
N THR A 232 12.75 8.24 23.38
CA THR A 232 13.84 7.62 22.60
C THR A 232 14.12 8.36 21.30
N VAL A 233 13.06 8.85 20.64
CA VAL A 233 13.17 9.63 19.38
C VAL A 233 12.79 11.10 19.57
N ASP A 234 12.61 11.53 20.83
CA ASP A 234 12.19 12.88 21.21
C ASP A 234 10.96 13.40 20.43
N SER A 235 10.04 12.50 20.08
CA SER A 235 8.92 12.78 19.18
C SER A 235 7.80 11.74 19.29
N SER A 236 6.60 12.06 18.81
CA SER A 236 5.53 11.07 18.60
C SER A 236 5.66 10.31 17.29
N ILE A 237 6.57 10.74 16.42
CA ILE A 237 6.80 10.22 15.07
C ILE A 237 8.27 9.85 14.94
N ALA A 238 8.54 8.66 14.43
CA ALA A 238 9.86 8.23 14.04
C ALA A 238 10.09 8.54 12.55
N ALA A 239 11.29 9.04 12.22
CA ALA A 239 11.69 9.36 10.86
C ALA A 239 11.54 8.14 9.94
N SER A 240 11.31 8.40 8.66
CA SER A 240 10.95 7.36 7.72
C SER A 240 11.54 7.60 6.35
N ASN A 241 11.86 6.47 5.74
CA ASN A 241 12.33 6.31 4.39
C ASN A 241 11.18 6.43 3.38
N ALA A 242 11.52 6.33 2.10
CA ALA A 242 10.57 6.28 1.01
C ALA A 242 10.68 4.95 0.28
N GLU A 243 9.57 4.50 -0.30
CA GLU A 243 9.51 3.23 -1.03
C GLU A 243 8.95 3.44 -2.42
N PHE A 244 9.62 2.88 -3.43
CA PHE A 244 9.08 2.76 -4.77
C PHE A 244 8.67 1.32 -5.01
N GLU A 245 7.42 1.11 -5.39
CA GLU A 245 6.76 -0.19 -5.53
C GLU A 245 6.19 -0.33 -6.95
N TRP A 246 6.33 -1.52 -7.52
CA TRP A 246 5.70 -1.90 -8.79
C TRP A 246 4.97 -3.23 -8.61
N GLU A 247 3.67 -3.21 -8.91
CA GLU A 247 2.72 -4.29 -8.69
C GLU A 247 2.03 -4.66 -10.01
N VAL A 248 1.80 -5.95 -10.26
CA VAL A 248 1.02 -6.41 -11.42
C VAL A 248 -0.47 -6.33 -11.12
N MET A 249 -1.17 -5.45 -11.84
CA MET A 249 -2.60 -5.21 -11.70
C MET A 249 -3.46 -6.17 -12.54
N GLY A 250 -2.85 -6.81 -13.54
CA GLY A 250 -3.49 -7.69 -14.50
C GLY A 250 -2.78 -7.65 -15.86
N TYR A 251 -3.45 -8.08 -16.90
CA TYR A 251 -2.90 -8.15 -18.25
C TYR A 251 -3.96 -7.92 -19.32
N TYR A 252 -3.53 -7.55 -20.52
CA TYR A 252 -4.31 -7.61 -21.74
C TYR A 252 -3.78 -8.71 -22.65
N ALA A 253 -4.71 -9.34 -23.38
CA ALA A 253 -4.46 -10.37 -24.38
C ALA A 253 -5.46 -10.21 -25.53
N PRO A 254 -5.16 -10.68 -26.75
CA PRO A 254 -6.15 -10.75 -27.82
C PRO A 254 -7.41 -11.54 -27.39
N ASP A 255 -8.59 -11.12 -27.83
CA ASP A 255 -9.89 -11.69 -27.41
C ASP A 255 -10.01 -13.21 -27.57
N ASP A 256 -9.29 -13.79 -28.54
CA ASP A 256 -9.27 -15.22 -28.87
C ASP A 256 -8.02 -15.95 -28.35
N ALA A 257 -7.12 -15.25 -27.65
CA ALA A 257 -5.90 -15.84 -27.13
C ALA A 257 -6.15 -16.59 -25.82
N HIS A 258 -5.65 -17.82 -25.76
CA HIS A 258 -5.65 -18.64 -24.56
C HIS A 258 -4.22 -18.90 -24.10
N TYR A 259 -3.88 -18.35 -22.94
CA TYR A 259 -2.60 -18.57 -22.29
C TYR A 259 -2.75 -19.59 -21.16
N THR A 260 -1.77 -20.46 -21.04
CA THR A 260 -1.64 -21.36 -19.90
C THR A 260 -1.29 -20.57 -18.65
N HIS A 261 -1.56 -21.17 -17.48
CA HIS A 261 -1.15 -20.61 -16.19
C HIS A 261 0.34 -20.27 -16.15
N ASP A 262 1.20 -21.17 -16.65
CA ASP A 262 2.64 -21.03 -16.57
C ASP A 262 3.17 -19.93 -17.51
N GLU A 263 2.56 -19.78 -18.69
CA GLU A 263 2.88 -18.66 -19.60
C GLU A 263 2.55 -17.31 -18.98
N LEU A 264 1.39 -17.19 -18.32
CA LEU A 264 0.99 -15.97 -17.63
C LEU A 264 1.93 -15.64 -16.47
N TRP A 265 2.25 -16.60 -15.61
CA TRP A 265 3.16 -16.38 -14.49
C TRP A 265 4.60 -16.12 -14.92
N ALA A 266 5.06 -16.74 -16.01
CA ALA A 266 6.35 -16.41 -16.61
C ALA A 266 6.37 -14.95 -17.11
N ALA A 267 5.31 -14.49 -17.77
CA ALA A 267 5.20 -13.10 -18.24
C ALA A 267 5.13 -12.09 -17.08
N ILE A 268 4.39 -12.41 -16.01
CA ILE A 268 4.32 -11.62 -14.77
C ILE A 268 5.72 -11.45 -14.15
N ASN A 269 6.42 -12.56 -13.91
CA ASN A 269 7.75 -12.55 -13.30
C ASN A 269 8.77 -11.83 -14.17
N HIS A 270 8.72 -12.04 -15.49
CA HIS A 270 9.58 -11.33 -16.44
C HIS A 270 9.33 -9.81 -16.39
N SER A 271 8.09 -9.38 -16.27
CA SER A 271 7.73 -7.95 -16.20
C SER A 271 8.24 -7.30 -14.89
N LEU A 272 8.13 -8.01 -13.77
CA LEU A 272 8.67 -7.57 -12.48
C LEU A 272 10.20 -7.43 -12.52
N GLU A 273 10.89 -8.39 -13.15
CA GLU A 273 12.35 -8.37 -13.31
C GLU A 273 12.81 -7.24 -14.24
N ALA A 274 12.15 -7.09 -15.39
CA ALA A 274 12.49 -6.08 -16.39
C ALA A 274 12.42 -4.65 -15.86
N ILE A 275 11.55 -4.39 -14.88
CA ILE A 275 11.50 -3.12 -14.14
C ILE A 275 12.56 -3.12 -13.02
N GLY A 276 12.65 -4.21 -12.27
CA GLY A 276 13.46 -4.31 -11.07
C GLY A 276 14.96 -4.16 -11.32
N GLU A 277 15.51 -4.83 -12.34
CA GLU A 277 16.94 -4.81 -12.66
C GLU A 277 17.47 -3.38 -12.93
N PRO A 278 16.94 -2.61 -13.92
CA PRO A 278 17.45 -1.27 -14.21
C PRO A 278 17.20 -0.25 -13.09
N ILE A 279 16.13 -0.42 -12.32
CA ILE A 279 15.83 0.43 -11.16
C ILE A 279 16.78 0.13 -10.00
N SER A 280 17.06 -1.14 -9.75
CA SER A 280 18.02 -1.54 -8.72
C SER A 280 19.43 -1.06 -9.05
N GLU A 281 19.82 -1.11 -10.33
CA GLU A 281 21.10 -0.54 -10.79
C GLU A 281 21.13 0.98 -10.61
N LEU A 282 20.06 1.69 -11.01
CA LEU A 282 19.97 3.15 -10.91
C LEU A 282 20.15 3.67 -9.48
N TYR A 283 19.65 2.94 -8.49
CA TYR A 283 19.67 3.34 -7.08
C TYR A 283 20.59 2.48 -6.21
N ALA A 284 21.51 1.71 -6.81
CA ALA A 284 22.30 0.70 -6.09
C ALA A 284 23.02 1.25 -4.85
N ASP A 285 23.53 2.48 -4.92
CA ASP A 285 24.27 3.13 -3.83
C ASP A 285 23.35 3.67 -2.71
N ASP A 286 22.06 3.86 -2.99
CA ASP A 286 21.09 4.48 -2.07
C ASP A 286 20.10 3.47 -1.47
N ILE A 287 19.98 2.26 -2.03
CA ILE A 287 19.02 1.25 -1.57
C ILE A 287 19.33 0.83 -0.14
N MET A 288 18.33 0.94 0.72
CA MET A 288 18.37 0.40 2.07
C MET A 288 18.11 -1.12 2.04
N PRO A 289 18.96 -1.96 2.68
CA PRO A 289 18.81 -3.42 2.69
C PRO A 289 17.71 -3.87 3.66
N ILE A 290 16.48 -3.43 3.42
CA ILE A 290 15.33 -3.70 4.27
C ILE A 290 14.43 -4.72 3.59
N MET A 291 14.40 -5.93 4.17
CA MET A 291 13.53 -7.03 3.74
C MET A 291 12.14 -6.99 4.39
N GLU A 292 11.93 -6.10 5.34
CA GLU A 292 10.65 -5.92 6.02
C GLU A 292 9.64 -5.21 5.10
N SER A 293 8.43 -5.74 5.05
CA SER A 293 7.30 -5.01 4.47
C SER A 293 6.97 -3.75 5.28
N LYS A 294 6.18 -2.83 4.71
CA LYS A 294 5.77 -1.57 5.38
C LYS A 294 5.16 -1.82 6.77
N THR A 295 4.33 -2.85 6.92
CA THR A 295 3.66 -3.15 8.19
C THR A 295 4.63 -3.75 9.22
N GLU A 296 5.62 -4.54 8.79
CA GLU A 296 6.66 -5.04 9.68
C GLU A 296 7.57 -3.93 10.20
N ARG A 297 7.86 -2.92 9.37
CA ARG A 297 8.61 -1.74 9.80
C ARG A 297 7.95 -1.00 10.97
N ILE A 298 6.62 -1.02 11.07
CA ILE A 298 5.92 -0.50 12.25
C ILE A 298 6.35 -1.27 13.50
N LEU A 299 6.37 -2.60 13.40
CA LEU A 299 6.72 -3.48 14.52
C LEU A 299 8.18 -3.26 14.93
N SER A 300 9.12 -3.31 13.98
CA SER A 300 10.54 -3.12 14.29
C SER A 300 10.82 -1.74 14.87
N THR A 301 10.12 -0.70 14.41
CA THR A 301 10.21 0.66 14.99
C THR A 301 9.69 0.73 16.42
N VAL A 302 8.55 0.10 16.71
CA VAL A 302 7.95 0.10 18.06
C VAL A 302 8.81 -0.69 19.04
N TYR A 303 9.23 -1.90 18.66
CA TYR A 303 10.12 -2.72 19.49
C TYR A 303 11.52 -2.14 19.64
N GLY A 304 12.06 -1.50 18.59
CA GLY A 304 13.35 -0.81 18.64
C GLY A 304 13.39 0.36 19.63
N GLN A 305 12.24 0.88 20.03
CA GLN A 305 12.12 1.91 21.07
C GLN A 305 11.96 1.33 22.49
N GLY A 306 12.06 0.01 22.64
CA GLY A 306 11.97 -0.69 23.92
C GLY A 306 10.54 -0.93 24.41
N ILE A 307 9.53 -0.74 23.55
CA ILE A 307 8.12 -0.90 23.92
C ILE A 307 7.78 -2.39 23.95
N THR A 308 7.28 -2.85 25.10
CA THR A 308 6.98 -4.25 25.34
C THR A 308 5.57 -4.65 24.91
N THR A 309 5.35 -5.94 24.67
CA THR A 309 4.01 -6.47 24.36
C THR A 309 3.01 -6.24 25.52
N ASP A 310 3.47 -6.21 26.77
CA ASP A 310 2.60 -5.96 27.92
C ASP A 310 2.15 -4.50 27.97
N GLU A 311 3.04 -3.53 27.70
CA GLU A 311 2.65 -2.12 27.52
C GLU A 311 1.61 -1.96 26.40
N ILE A 312 1.78 -2.69 25.28
CA ILE A 312 0.82 -2.67 24.16
C ILE A 312 -0.54 -3.22 24.60
N ARG A 313 -0.56 -4.30 25.39
CA ARG A 313 -1.81 -4.88 25.94
C ARG A 313 -2.51 -3.92 26.88
N GLU A 314 -1.76 -3.25 27.76
CA GLU A 314 -2.30 -2.26 28.70
C GLU A 314 -2.94 -1.07 27.99
N LEU A 315 -2.38 -0.65 26.84
CA LEU A 315 -2.99 0.39 26.02
C LEU A 315 -4.38 -0.01 25.50
N ASN A 316 -4.63 -1.31 25.26
CA ASN A 316 -5.93 -1.85 24.81
C ASN A 316 -6.56 -1.03 23.68
N LEU A 317 -5.75 -0.66 22.67
CA LEU A 317 -6.18 0.11 21.50
C LEU A 317 -7.17 -0.70 20.68
N ARG A 318 -8.29 -0.06 20.32
CA ARG A 318 -9.35 -0.71 19.55
C ARG A 318 -9.42 -0.18 18.12
N PRO A 319 -9.65 -1.03 17.11
CA PRO A 319 -9.81 -0.62 15.71
C PRO A 319 -10.76 0.56 15.50
N GLN A 320 -11.93 0.55 16.13
CA GLN A 320 -12.95 1.58 15.96
C GLN A 320 -12.60 2.93 16.60
N GLU A 321 -11.69 2.97 17.60
CA GLU A 321 -11.19 4.24 18.14
C GLU A 321 -10.53 5.09 17.04
N PHE A 322 -10.09 4.43 15.97
CA PHE A 322 -9.50 5.05 14.80
C PHE A 322 -10.49 5.84 13.96
N LEU A 323 -11.74 5.40 13.86
CA LEU A 323 -12.78 6.13 13.13
C LEU A 323 -13.36 7.29 13.95
N GLN A 324 -13.04 7.35 15.25
CA GLN A 324 -13.52 8.39 16.16
C GLN A 324 -12.67 9.66 16.07
N THR A 325 -13.32 10.81 16.28
CA THR A 325 -12.58 12.09 16.36
C THR A 325 -11.88 12.26 17.70
N SER A 326 -12.51 11.80 18.79
CA SER A 326 -12.02 11.94 20.16
C SER A 326 -12.26 10.67 20.95
N SER A 327 -11.39 10.40 21.92
CA SER A 327 -11.59 9.26 22.81
C SER A 327 -12.63 9.54 23.88
N GLU A 328 -13.51 8.56 24.10
CA GLU A 328 -14.40 8.54 25.26
C GLU A 328 -13.67 8.09 26.54
N ARG A 329 -12.61 7.29 26.40
CA ARG A 329 -11.94 6.60 27.51
C ARG A 329 -10.55 7.14 27.84
N ARG A 330 -9.81 7.64 26.85
CA ARG A 330 -8.41 8.06 26.99
C ARG A 330 -8.28 9.53 27.33
N VAL A 331 -7.32 9.83 28.21
CA VAL A 331 -6.97 11.18 28.66
C VAL A 331 -5.50 11.47 28.37
N LYS A 332 -5.11 12.75 28.32
CA LYS A 332 -3.72 13.12 28.08
C LYS A 332 -2.89 12.83 29.35
N PRO A 333 -1.68 12.23 29.23
CA PRO A 333 -0.84 11.96 30.41
C PRO A 333 -0.53 13.19 31.25
N GLN A 334 -0.34 14.34 30.59
CA GLN A 334 0.00 15.62 31.23
C GLN A 334 -1.24 16.44 31.67
N ASP A 335 -2.45 16.03 31.27
CA ASP A 335 -3.69 16.69 31.66
C ASP A 335 -4.86 15.68 31.63
N PRO A 336 -5.10 14.97 32.76
CA PRO A 336 -6.13 13.94 32.86
C PRO A 336 -7.57 14.45 32.64
N ASN A 337 -7.82 15.76 32.67
CA ASN A 337 -9.14 16.32 32.40
C ASN A 337 -9.42 16.45 30.89
N ARG A 338 -8.38 16.34 30.04
CA ARG A 338 -8.52 16.46 28.60
C ARG A 338 -8.51 15.11 27.92
N LYS A 339 -9.57 14.83 27.18
CA LYS A 339 -9.65 13.65 26.31
C LYS A 339 -8.62 13.71 25.19
N VAL A 340 -8.20 12.53 24.74
CA VAL A 340 -7.31 12.39 23.58
C VAL A 340 -8.08 12.70 22.29
N ASN A 341 -7.50 13.56 21.45
CA ASN A 341 -7.96 13.79 20.08
C ASN A 341 -7.30 12.76 19.16
N PHE A 342 -8.05 11.71 18.78
CA PHE A 342 -7.55 10.65 17.91
C PHE A 342 -7.26 11.17 16.50
N LEU A 343 -8.19 11.94 15.94
CA LEU A 343 -8.00 12.54 14.62
C LEU A 343 -6.72 13.38 14.56
N GLY A 344 -6.50 14.23 15.57
CA GLY A 344 -5.30 15.05 15.69
C GLY A 344 -4.02 14.22 15.81
N ARG A 345 -4.06 13.09 16.54
CA ARG A 345 -2.92 12.17 16.63
C ARG A 345 -2.58 11.54 15.28
N LEU A 346 -3.59 11.08 14.55
CA LEU A 346 -3.37 10.46 13.24
C LEU A 346 -2.86 11.44 12.21
N ASN A 347 -3.38 12.67 12.23
CA ASN A 347 -2.89 13.73 11.36
C ASN A 347 -1.42 14.09 11.63
N ARG A 348 -0.86 13.81 12.82
CA ARG A 348 0.58 13.99 13.08
C ARG A 348 1.46 13.09 12.22
N LEU A 349 0.99 11.91 11.84
CA LEU A 349 1.73 11.05 10.90
C LEU A 349 2.00 11.76 9.57
N PHE A 350 1.17 12.72 9.18
CA PHE A 350 1.26 13.41 7.90
C PHE A 350 1.78 14.84 8.00
N TYR A 351 1.47 15.51 9.11
CA TYR A 351 1.55 16.98 9.23
C TYR A 351 2.28 17.45 10.50
N GLN A 352 2.96 16.56 11.24
CA GLN A 352 3.83 17.03 12.33
C GLN A 352 4.94 17.93 11.74
N PRO A 353 5.14 19.17 12.25
CA PRO A 353 6.08 20.12 11.65
C PRO A 353 7.51 19.60 11.51
N GLU A 354 8.02 18.88 12.50
CA GLU A 354 9.40 18.37 12.50
C GLU A 354 9.59 17.16 11.57
N HIS A 355 8.50 16.49 11.18
CA HIS A 355 8.51 15.27 10.36
C HIS A 355 7.43 15.34 9.27
N GLN A 356 7.28 16.49 8.62
CA GLN A 356 6.19 16.68 7.66
C GLN A 356 6.43 15.85 6.41
N LEU A 357 5.44 15.02 6.02
CA LEU A 357 5.48 14.31 4.73
C LEU A 357 5.20 15.27 3.57
N PRO A 358 5.79 15.06 2.38
CA PRO A 358 5.58 15.93 1.22
C PRO A 358 4.10 16.09 0.87
N ALA A 359 3.73 17.20 0.23
CA ALA A 359 2.43 17.26 -0.42
C ALA A 359 2.38 16.19 -1.53
N ILE A 360 1.19 15.62 -1.80
CA ILE A 360 1.06 14.57 -2.83
C ILE A 360 1.42 15.13 -4.20
N GLU A 361 1.04 16.37 -4.45
CA GLU A 361 1.42 17.16 -5.62
C GLU A 361 2.92 17.24 -5.78
N SER A 362 3.62 17.62 -4.72
CA SER A 362 5.08 17.74 -4.74
C SER A 362 5.74 16.40 -5.02
N LEU A 363 5.18 15.29 -4.51
CA LEU A 363 5.69 13.96 -4.80
C LEU A 363 5.50 13.58 -6.27
N HIS A 364 4.33 13.86 -6.84
CA HIS A 364 4.03 13.67 -8.26
C HIS A 364 4.90 14.54 -9.18
N ASP A 365 5.10 15.81 -8.81
CA ASP A 365 5.94 16.72 -9.57
C ASP A 365 7.41 16.31 -9.51
N LEU A 366 7.87 15.83 -8.35
CA LEU A 366 9.22 15.30 -8.15
C LEU A 366 9.49 14.10 -9.05
N ILE A 367 8.62 13.08 -9.05
CA ILE A 367 8.83 11.86 -9.85
C ILE A 367 8.68 12.12 -11.36
N ALA A 368 7.90 13.12 -11.76
CA ALA A 368 7.69 13.48 -13.15
C ALA A 368 8.75 14.45 -13.72
N HIS A 369 9.58 15.06 -12.87
CA HIS A 369 10.55 16.07 -13.28
C HIS A 369 11.56 15.49 -14.30
N SER A 370 11.64 16.05 -15.51
CA SER A 370 12.74 15.75 -16.43
C SER A 370 14.04 16.28 -15.82
N ARG A 371 15.09 15.45 -15.77
CA ARG A 371 16.38 15.83 -15.16
C ARG A 371 16.97 17.10 -15.74
#